data_AF-A0A5Q4YV27-F1
#
_entry.id   AF-A0A5Q4YV27-F1
#
_cell.length_a   1.000
_cell.length_b   1.000
_cell.length_c   1.000
_cell.angle_alpha   90.00
_cell.angle_beta   90.00
_cell.angle_gamma   90.00
#
_symmetry.space_group_name_H-M   'P 1'
#
loop_
_entity.id
_entity.type
_entity.pdbx_description
1 polymer ?
#
loop_
_entity_poly.entity_id
_entity_poly.type
_entity_poly.pdbx_seq_one_letter_code
_entity_poly.pdbx_strand_id
1 'polypeptide(L)'
;MLRVTIELLPDGDAELTRTLAVMTVANDDTGTPMNGHYDVELTHIEADGTTFTKTARVADFDRDRPAVDLVAAALSVVNPLKRGMASFDDRHETGKAVAAYDDDELRL
;
A
#
# COMPACT_ATOMS: atom_id res chain seq x y z
N MET A 1 12.55 17.42 -3.74
CA MET A 1 12.21 16.04 -3.32
C MET A 1 11.37 16.09 -2.06
N LEU A 2 10.28 15.33 -2.01
CA LEU A 2 9.46 15.14 -0.83
C LEU A 2 9.68 13.72 -0.29
N ARG A 3 9.79 13.57 1.04
CA ARG A 3 9.82 12.28 1.72
C ARG A 3 8.63 12.19 2.67
N VAL A 4 7.88 11.11 2.58
CA VAL A 4 6.71 10.81 3.42
C VAL A 4 6.99 9.52 4.17
N THR A 5 6.75 9.52 5.47
CA THR A 5 6.78 8.32 6.30
C THR A 5 5.37 8.02 6.75
N ILE A 6 4.94 6.77 6.62
CA ILE A 6 3.67 6.28 7.15
C ILE A 6 3.98 5.48 8.40
N GLU A 7 3.41 5.89 9.52
CA GLU A 7 3.68 5.32 10.83
C GLU A 7 2.37 4.94 11.52
N LEU A 8 2.42 3.83 12.25
CA LEU A 8 1.38 3.43 13.18
C LEU A 8 1.83 3.79 14.59
N LEU A 9 0.99 4.53 15.30
CA LEU A 9 1.17 4.87 16.71
C LEU A 9 0.10 4.10 17.50
N PRO A 10 0.44 2.96 18.12
CA PRO A 10 -0.48 2.24 18.99
C PRO A 10 -0.98 3.14 20.11
N ASP A 11 -2.31 3.33 20.20
CA ASP A 11 -2.95 4.21 21.19
C ASP A 11 -2.43 5.66 21.22
N GLY A 12 -1.84 6.12 20.12
CA GLY A 12 -1.21 7.45 20.03
C GLY A 12 0.14 7.54 20.75
N ASP A 13 0.69 6.43 21.24
CA ASP A 13 1.99 6.37 21.89
C ASP A 13 3.11 6.47 20.86
N ALA A 14 3.87 7.57 20.94
CA ALA A 14 5.01 7.81 20.08
C ALA A 14 6.20 6.87 20.36
N GLU A 15 6.30 6.31 21.58
CA GLU A 15 7.39 5.38 21.94
C GLU A 15 7.19 4.00 21.32
N LEU A 16 5.94 3.64 21.01
CA LEU A 16 5.57 2.38 20.36
C LEU A 16 5.41 2.51 18.84
N THR A 17 5.90 3.61 18.26
CA THR A 17 5.75 3.90 16.84
C THR A 17 6.38 2.82 15.97
N ARG A 18 5.65 2.40 14.93
CA ARG A 18 6.13 1.49 13.90
C ARG A 18 6.00 2.11 12.53
N THR A 19 7.11 2.22 11.80
CA THR A 19 7.09 2.59 10.37
C THR A 19 6.45 1.47 9.55
N LEU A 20 5.44 1.83 8.76
CA LEU A 20 4.76 0.92 7.83
C LEU A 20 5.20 1.12 6.39
N ALA A 21 5.59 2.35 6.02
CA ALA A 21 6.11 2.63 4.70
C ALA A 21 6.92 3.93 4.64
N VAL A 22 7.79 4.03 3.63
CA VAL A 22 8.45 5.26 3.25
C VAL A 22 8.17 5.51 1.78
N MET A 23 7.73 6.72 1.44
CA MET A 23 7.51 7.17 0.08
C MET A 23 8.43 8.34 -0.26
N THR A 24 9.10 8.28 -1.40
CA THR A 24 9.80 9.41 -1.99
C THR A 24 9.03 9.91 -3.21
N VAL A 25 8.97 11.23 -3.37
CA VAL A 25 8.38 11.89 -4.55
C VAL A 25 9.41 12.90 -5.06
N ALA A 26 9.99 12.62 -6.22
CA ALA A 26 11.05 13.43 -6.82
C ALA A 26 10.56 14.03 -8.14
N ASN A 27 10.87 15.31 -8.39
CA ASN A 27 10.60 15.92 -9.70
C ASN A 27 11.55 15.27 -10.72
N ASP A 28 11.02 14.86 -11.86
CA ASP A 28 11.80 14.23 -12.94
C ASP A 28 12.39 15.25 -13.94
N ASP A 29 12.15 16.54 -13.69
CA ASP A 29 12.58 17.70 -14.49
C ASP A 29 12.03 17.77 -15.93
N THR A 30 11.05 16.91 -16.28
CA THR A 30 10.45 16.88 -17.63
C THR A 30 9.12 17.64 -17.74
N GLY A 31 8.63 18.21 -16.64
CA GLY A 31 7.41 19.03 -16.63
C GLY A 31 7.59 20.46 -17.16
N THR A 32 6.56 21.28 -17.01
CA THR A 32 6.57 22.73 -17.30
C THR A 32 6.75 23.55 -16.01
N PRO A 33 6.91 24.88 -16.10
CA PRO A 33 6.90 25.73 -14.91
C PRO A 33 5.62 25.65 -14.07
N MET A 34 4.47 25.38 -14.71
CA MET A 34 3.17 25.29 -14.03
C MET A 34 2.81 23.86 -13.62
N ASN A 35 3.21 22.86 -14.41
CA ASN A 35 2.88 21.45 -14.17
C ASN A 35 4.14 20.62 -13.97
N GLY A 36 4.28 19.96 -12.83
CA GLY A 36 5.38 19.05 -12.55
C GLY A 36 5.10 17.62 -12.99
N HIS A 37 6.16 16.86 -13.24
CA HIS A 37 6.12 15.42 -13.35
C HIS A 37 7.01 14.84 -12.25
N TYR A 38 6.53 13.79 -11.60
CA TYR A 38 7.16 13.27 -10.40
C TYR A 38 7.28 11.75 -10.43
N ASP A 39 8.49 11.27 -10.19
CA ASP A 39 8.76 9.88 -9.89
C ASP A 39 8.43 9.60 -8.43
N VAL A 40 7.71 8.51 -8.22
CA VAL A 40 7.24 8.07 -6.90
C VAL A 40 7.81 6.68 -6.62
N GLU A 41 8.43 6.52 -5.47
CA GLU A 41 8.85 5.22 -4.94
C GLU A 41 8.24 5.04 -3.56
N LEU A 42 7.49 3.95 -3.37
CA LEU A 42 6.94 3.54 -2.09
C LEU A 42 7.57 2.21 -1.68
N THR A 43 8.20 2.19 -0.50
CA THR A 43 8.67 0.98 0.15
C THR A 43 7.76 0.66 1.34
N HIS A 44 7.02 -0.44 1.25
CA HIS A 44 6.20 -0.99 2.32
C HIS A 44 7.03 -1.93 3.21
N ILE A 45 6.74 -1.93 4.52
CA ILE A 45 7.44 -2.73 5.52
C ILE A 45 6.42 -3.61 6.23
N GLU A 46 6.51 -4.92 5.98
CA GLU A 46 5.66 -5.94 6.56
C GLU A 46 5.97 -6.18 8.06
N ALA A 47 5.12 -6.93 8.75
CA ALA A 47 5.29 -7.23 10.18
C ALA A 47 6.53 -8.06 10.51
N ASP A 48 6.99 -8.87 9.56
CA ASP A 48 8.20 -9.67 9.68
C ASP A 48 9.49 -8.90 9.29
N GLY A 49 9.36 -7.62 8.90
CA GLY A 49 10.45 -6.78 8.42
C GLY A 49 10.76 -6.91 6.93
N THR A 50 10.05 -7.78 6.20
CA THR A 50 10.16 -7.88 4.74
C THR A 50 9.73 -6.57 4.09
N THR A 51 10.45 -6.15 3.05
CA THR A 51 10.13 -4.91 2.32
C THR A 51 9.67 -5.19 0.90
N PHE A 52 8.64 -4.46 0.46
CA PHE A 52 8.19 -4.45 -0.93
C PHE A 52 8.22 -3.02 -1.48
N THR A 53 8.90 -2.83 -2.62
CA THR A 53 9.02 -1.53 -3.27
C THR A 53 8.19 -1.46 -4.53
N LYS A 54 7.49 -0.34 -4.72
CA LYS A 54 6.74 -0.04 -5.92
C LYS A 54 7.06 1.36 -6.41
N THR A 55 7.28 1.48 -7.71
CA THR A 55 7.50 2.74 -8.39
C THR A 55 6.31 3.12 -9.27
N ALA A 56 6.08 4.41 -9.43
CA ALA A 56 5.06 4.98 -10.31
C ALA A 56 5.44 6.41 -10.69
N ARG A 57 4.61 7.03 -11.52
CA ARG A 57 4.76 8.43 -11.94
C ARG A 57 3.46 9.20 -11.75
N VAL A 58 3.57 10.43 -11.26
CA VAL A 58 2.50 11.42 -11.29
C VAL A 58 2.84 12.41 -12.41
N ALA A 59 2.02 12.43 -13.47
CA ALA A 59 2.17 13.37 -14.57
C ALA A 59 1.25 14.58 -14.39
N ASP A 60 1.63 15.69 -15.05
CA ASP A 60 0.87 16.95 -15.13
C ASP A 60 0.29 17.48 -13.81
N PHE A 61 1.05 17.38 -12.71
CA PHE A 61 0.60 17.89 -11.42
C PHE A 61 0.76 19.41 -11.35
N ASP A 62 -0.36 20.11 -11.21
CA ASP A 62 -0.41 21.56 -10.99
C ASP A 62 0.38 21.97 -9.73
N ARG A 63 1.46 22.75 -9.93
CA ARG A 63 2.38 23.15 -8.88
C ARG A 63 1.81 24.21 -7.92
N ASP A 64 0.71 24.86 -8.28
CA ASP A 64 0.02 25.78 -7.37
C ASP A 64 -0.79 25.04 -6.29
N ARG A 65 -0.98 23.73 -6.46
CA ARG A 65 -1.64 22.89 -5.47
C ARG A 65 -0.74 22.60 -4.27
N PRO A 66 -1.33 22.42 -3.07
CA PRO A 66 -0.58 22.05 -1.88
C PRO A 66 0.21 20.75 -2.02
N ALA A 67 1.36 20.64 -1.35
CA ALA A 67 2.17 19.43 -1.37
C ALA A 67 1.43 18.18 -0.87
N VAL A 68 0.43 18.33 0.02
CA VAL A 68 -0.40 17.21 0.47
C VAL A 68 -1.25 16.61 -0.67
N ASP A 69 -1.66 17.41 -1.66
CA ASP A 69 -2.37 16.91 -2.84
C ASP A 69 -1.44 16.07 -3.71
N LEU A 70 -0.15 16.44 -3.79
CA LEU A 70 0.87 15.65 -4.48
C LEU A 70 1.08 14.31 -3.77
N VAL A 71 1.11 14.30 -2.43
CA VAL A 71 1.18 13.06 -1.62
C VAL A 71 -0.03 12.17 -1.90
N ALA A 72 -1.23 12.74 -1.92
CA ALA A 72 -2.46 12.00 -2.21
C ALA A 72 -2.41 11.42 -3.63
N ALA A 73 -2.01 12.20 -4.63
CA ALA A 73 -1.85 11.74 -6.01
C ALA A 73 -0.81 10.62 -6.12
N ALA A 74 0.34 10.78 -5.47
CA ALA A 74 1.41 9.78 -5.42
C ALA A 74 0.93 8.48 -4.79
N LEU A 75 0.31 8.51 -3.61
CA LEU A 75 -0.31 7.34 -2.99
C LEU A 75 -1.33 6.68 -3.92
N SER A 76 -2.10 7.48 -4.66
CA SER A 76 -3.13 6.98 -5.56
C SER A 76 -2.60 6.11 -6.71
N VAL A 77 -1.33 6.27 -7.10
CA VAL A 77 -0.69 5.51 -8.19
C VAL A 77 0.15 4.33 -7.66
N VAL A 78 0.65 4.42 -6.43
CA VAL A 78 1.41 3.33 -5.79
C VAL A 78 0.57 2.39 -4.92
N ASN A 79 -0.60 2.80 -4.43
CA ASN A 79 -1.41 1.96 -3.53
C ASN A 79 -1.96 0.69 -4.26
N PRO A 80 -1.70 -0.53 -3.75
CA PRO A 80 -2.20 -1.78 -4.33
C PRO A 80 -3.72 -1.97 -4.22
N LEU A 81 -4.40 -1.33 -3.26
CA LEU A 81 -5.84 -1.52 -3.00
C LEU A 81 -6.75 -1.11 -4.16
N LYS A 82 -6.26 -0.30 -5.12
CA LYS A 82 -7.01 0.03 -6.34
C LYS A 82 -7.13 -1.12 -7.34
N ARG A 83 -6.44 -2.26 -7.15
CA ARG A 83 -6.63 -3.46 -8.01
C ARG A 83 -7.77 -4.39 -7.57
N GLY A 84 -8.47 -4.12 -6.45
CA GLY A 84 -9.39 -5.09 -5.82
C GLY A 84 -10.77 -4.56 -5.43
N MET A 85 -11.27 -3.48 -6.02
CA MET A 85 -12.69 -3.08 -5.89
C MET A 85 -13.59 -3.67 -6.99
N ALA A 86 -13.14 -4.77 -7.60
CA ALA A 86 -14.01 -5.69 -8.32
C ALA A 86 -14.33 -6.86 -7.38
N SER A 87 -15.62 -6.98 -7.03
CA SER A 87 -16.29 -8.06 -6.30
C SER A 87 -15.76 -8.43 -4.90
N PHE A 88 -16.22 -7.70 -3.88
CA PHE A 88 -16.76 -8.39 -2.71
C PHE A 88 -18.18 -8.83 -3.09
N ASP A 89 -18.28 -9.96 -3.79
CA ASP A 89 -19.54 -10.68 -3.98
C ASP A 89 -19.85 -11.35 -2.64
N ASP A 90 -20.95 -10.90 -2.05
CA ASP A 90 -21.49 -11.37 -0.79
C ASP A 90 -21.92 -12.84 -0.95
N ARG A 91 -21.05 -13.78 -0.58
CA ARG A 91 -21.42 -15.19 -0.39
C ARG A 91 -21.25 -15.57 1.06
N HIS A 92 -22.28 -15.25 1.82
CA HIS A 92 -22.75 -16.13 2.88
C HIS A 92 -23.14 -17.49 2.27
N GLU A 93 -22.20 -18.43 2.20
CA GLU A 93 -22.54 -19.86 2.13
C GLU A 93 -22.17 -20.51 3.46
N THR A 94 -23.20 -20.78 4.25
CA THR A 94 -23.17 -21.71 5.37
C THR A 94 -22.90 -23.13 4.82
N GLY A 95 -21.67 -23.61 4.95
CA GLY A 95 -21.24 -24.95 4.55
C GLY A 95 -20.54 -25.68 5.69
N LYS A 96 -21.30 -26.56 6.34
CA LYS A 96 -20.98 -27.49 7.44
C LYS A 96 -19.54 -28.05 7.43
N ALA A 97 -18.84 -27.90 8.55
CA ALA A 97 -17.58 -28.58 8.83
C ALA A 97 -17.78 -30.11 8.92
N VAL A 98 -16.93 -30.87 8.24
CA VAL A 98 -16.72 -32.30 8.50
C VAL A 98 -15.21 -32.52 8.64
N ALA A 99 -14.75 -32.67 9.88
CA ALA A 99 -13.53 -33.39 10.22
C ALA A 99 -13.96 -34.85 10.56
N ALA A 100 -13.16 -35.90 10.40
CA ALA A 100 -11.72 -36.06 10.50
C ALA A 100 -11.26 -37.38 9.81
N TYR A 101 -9.96 -37.46 9.49
CA TYR A 101 -8.96 -38.57 9.51
C TYR A 101 -9.43 -40.00 9.86
N ASP A 102 -8.80 -41.12 9.45
CA ASP A 102 -7.41 -41.41 9.03
C ASP A 102 -7.33 -42.79 8.33
N ASP A 103 -6.19 -43.06 7.71
CA ASP A 103 -5.77 -44.33 7.07
C ASP A 103 -5.72 -45.55 8.01
N ASP A 104 -5.82 -46.74 7.39
CA ASP A 104 -5.37 -48.08 7.81
C ASP A 104 -5.84 -48.68 9.16
N GLU A 105 -6.58 -49.80 9.10
CA GLU A 105 -6.15 -51.04 9.79
C GLU A 105 -6.87 -52.32 9.29
N LEU A 106 -6.05 -53.37 9.19
CA LEU A 106 -6.30 -54.76 8.78
C LEU A 106 -7.20 -55.58 9.74
N ARG A 107 -7.65 -56.75 9.24
CA ARG A 107 -8.18 -57.97 9.94
C ARG A 107 -9.71 -57.96 10.15
N LEU A 108 -10.48 -59.01 9.83
CA LEU A 108 -10.24 -60.45 9.62
C LEU A 108 -11.33 -61.00 8.68
#